data_AF-A0A4Q5HKV2-F1
#
_entry.id   AF-A0A4Q5HKV2-F1
#
_cell.length_a   1.000
_cell.length_b   1.000
_cell.length_c   1.000
_cell.angle_alpha   90.00
_cell.angle_beta   90.00
_cell.angle_gamma   90.00
#
_symmetry.space_group_name_H-M   'P 1'
#
loop_
_entity.id
_entity.type
_entity.pdbx_description
1 polymer ?
#
loop_
_entity_poly.entity_id
_entity_poly.type
_entity_poly.pdbx_seq_one_letter_code
_entity_poly.pdbx_strand_id
1 'polypeptide(L)'
;RVGINRAYQQISDRDNYVTAEKVRNAYLGLGMNHETLLAVFRQHNEDYEKQVGKLKSLRSYWKYCVVYKHLAEFVEKRYKVSDIALKELTPAFITDFELFLRVEKNHCNNTVWSYMMPFRKIIYMAVNNGLLQRDPFFAYSITKEETKRGFLTKEEITLLINGTFKKKSYELIRDLFIFCIFTGLSWTDMANLTEANLQTSFDGHLWLNTNRQKTGVETNIRLLDVAKHIIEKYDGMDKGDKLLPVPCYDNCKNSIKVIAKKCGIEKNVTWHQARHNKNCIFQAMR
;
A
#
# COMPACT_ATOMS: atom_id res chain seq x y z
N ARG A 1 -42.15 32.77 6.52
CA ARG A 1 -42.97 31.53 6.38
C ARG A 1 -42.62 30.74 5.12
N VAL A 2 -42.49 31.36 3.94
CA VAL A 2 -42.24 30.65 2.66
C VAL A 2 -40.92 29.84 2.63
N GLY A 3 -39.83 30.33 3.24
CA GLY A 3 -38.54 29.63 3.21
C GLY A 3 -38.45 28.36 4.08
N ILE A 4 -39.14 28.32 5.22
CA ILE A 4 -39.16 27.13 6.10
C ILE A 4 -39.93 25.99 5.43
N ASN A 5 -41.05 26.29 4.76
CA ASN A 5 -41.84 25.30 4.03
C ASN A 5 -41.07 24.69 2.86
N ARG A 6 -40.27 25.50 2.14
CA ARG A 6 -39.39 25.02 1.06
C ARG A 6 -38.29 24.10 1.60
N ALA A 7 -37.67 24.44 2.73
CA ALA A 7 -36.66 23.61 3.37
C ALA A 7 -37.25 22.28 3.88
N TYR A 8 -38.46 22.33 4.44
CA TYR A 8 -39.23 21.14 4.83
C TYR A 8 -39.52 20.23 3.63
N GLN A 9 -40.01 20.78 2.51
CA GLN A 9 -40.28 20.01 1.29
C GLN A 9 -39.00 19.35 0.76
N GLN A 10 -37.89 20.08 0.65
CA GLN A 10 -36.61 19.52 0.19
C GLN A 10 -36.13 18.34 1.04
N ILE A 11 -36.32 18.37 2.36
CA ILE A 11 -35.93 17.26 3.24
C ILE A 11 -36.94 16.13 3.15
N SER A 12 -38.24 16.43 3.06
CA SER A 12 -39.29 15.43 2.91
C SER A 12 -39.17 14.64 1.60
N ASP A 13 -38.70 15.30 0.53
CA ASP A 13 -38.49 14.68 -0.78
C ASP A 13 -37.19 13.85 -0.83
N ARG A 14 -36.21 14.16 0.03
CA ARG A 14 -34.87 13.55 0.04
C ARG A 14 -34.70 12.45 1.09
N ASP A 15 -35.26 12.64 2.29
CA ASP A 15 -35.01 11.80 3.47
C ASP A 15 -36.30 11.08 3.91
N ASN A 16 -36.17 9.84 4.41
CA ASN A 16 -37.32 9.06 4.90
C ASN A 16 -38.04 9.66 6.13
N TYR A 17 -37.43 10.61 6.83
CA TYR A 17 -38.03 11.28 7.98
C TYR A 17 -37.47 12.69 8.18
N VAL A 18 -38.36 13.59 8.59
CA VAL A 18 -38.07 15.01 8.79
C VAL A 18 -38.00 15.31 10.29
N THR A 19 -36.91 15.94 10.74
CA THR A 19 -36.80 16.45 12.12
C THR A 19 -36.75 17.98 12.12
N ALA A 20 -37.20 18.60 13.21
CA ALA A 20 -37.14 20.06 13.37
C ALA A 20 -35.71 20.60 13.22
N GLU A 21 -34.71 19.84 13.66
CA GLU A 21 -33.30 20.17 13.48
C GLU A 21 -32.87 20.11 12.01
N LYS A 22 -33.28 19.10 11.24
CA LYS A 22 -33.00 19.04 9.79
C LYS A 22 -33.60 20.25 9.07
N VAL A 23 -34.86 20.58 9.35
CA VAL A 23 -35.56 21.73 8.73
C VAL A 23 -34.89 23.04 9.10
N ARG A 24 -34.52 23.21 10.38
CA ARG A 24 -33.75 24.36 10.86
C ARG A 24 -32.42 24.45 10.13
N ASN A 25 -31.70 23.34 9.99
CA ASN A 25 -30.38 23.31 9.36
C ASN A 25 -30.49 23.60 7.86
N ALA A 26 -31.46 23.04 7.13
CA ALA A 26 -31.69 23.39 5.72
C ALA A 26 -32.14 24.85 5.53
N TYR A 27 -33.01 25.37 6.39
CA TYR A 27 -33.47 26.76 6.34
C TYR A 27 -32.35 27.77 6.62
N LEU A 28 -31.47 27.47 7.57
CA LEU A 28 -30.30 28.28 7.91
C LEU A 28 -29.11 28.04 6.96
N GLY A 29 -29.25 27.18 5.96
CA GLY A 29 -28.15 26.77 5.07
C GLY A 29 -27.11 25.85 5.74
N LEU A 30 -27.28 25.52 7.02
CA LEU A 30 -26.46 24.62 7.83
C LEU A 30 -26.64 23.12 7.51
N GLY A 31 -27.29 22.78 6.40
CA GLY A 31 -27.60 21.40 6.01
C GLY A 31 -27.58 21.13 4.50
N MET A 32 -27.12 22.11 3.71
CA MET A 32 -26.93 21.96 2.26
C MET A 32 -25.54 22.49 1.89
N ASN A 33 -24.50 21.87 2.47
CA ASN A 33 -23.25 21.81 1.75
C ASN A 33 -23.59 21.14 0.43
N HIS A 34 -23.45 21.86 -0.68
CA HIS A 34 -23.38 21.21 -1.98
C HIS A 34 -22.24 20.21 -1.80
N GLU A 35 -22.55 18.91 -1.73
CA GLU A 35 -21.50 17.93 -1.46
C GLU A 35 -20.56 17.97 -2.66
N THR A 36 -19.43 18.61 -2.42
CA THR A 36 -18.38 18.80 -3.40
C THR A 36 -17.43 17.61 -3.34
N LEU A 37 -16.72 17.38 -4.43
CA LEU A 37 -15.84 16.24 -4.56
C LEU A 37 -14.78 16.21 -3.45
N LEU A 38 -14.11 17.32 -3.18
CA LEU A 38 -13.05 17.34 -2.17
C LEU A 38 -13.64 17.29 -0.75
N ALA A 39 -14.82 17.86 -0.49
CA ALA A 39 -15.47 17.70 0.81
C ALA A 39 -15.77 16.23 1.13
N VAL A 40 -16.38 15.49 0.20
CA VAL A 40 -16.67 14.06 0.39
C VAL A 40 -15.40 13.23 0.52
N PHE A 41 -14.39 13.52 -0.29
CA PHE A 41 -13.10 12.83 -0.18
C PHE A 41 -12.43 13.13 1.18
N ARG A 42 -12.47 14.38 1.65
CA ARG A 42 -11.91 14.76 2.96
C ARG A 42 -12.59 14.00 4.10
N GLN A 43 -13.92 13.97 4.12
CA GLN A 43 -14.68 13.21 5.12
C GLN A 43 -14.27 11.72 5.11
N HIS A 44 -14.15 11.13 3.91
CA HIS A 44 -13.64 9.76 3.79
C HIS A 44 -12.25 9.59 4.40
N ASN A 45 -11.32 10.52 4.15
CA ASN A 45 -9.96 10.44 4.69
C ASN A 45 -9.94 10.53 6.21
N GLU A 46 -10.73 11.43 6.80
CA GLU A 46 -10.86 11.57 8.27
C GLU A 46 -11.38 10.29 8.91
N ASP A 47 -12.39 9.65 8.30
CA ASP A 47 -12.92 8.38 8.79
C ASP A 47 -11.98 7.20 8.53
N TYR A 48 -11.20 7.25 7.46
CA TYR A 48 -10.16 6.26 7.16
C TYR A 48 -9.02 6.33 8.18
N GLU A 49 -8.62 7.54 8.57
CA GLU A 49 -7.56 7.80 9.55
C GLU A 49 -7.88 7.18 10.91
N LYS A 50 -9.13 7.35 11.39
CA LYS A 50 -9.62 6.74 12.65
C LYS A 50 -9.50 5.21 12.67
N GLN A 51 -9.45 4.57 11.50
CA GLN A 51 -9.33 3.12 11.35
C GLN A 51 -7.87 2.64 11.21
N VAL A 52 -6.91 3.56 11.06
CA VAL A 52 -5.48 3.21 10.90
C VAL A 52 -4.96 2.54 12.16
N GLY A 53 -4.18 1.47 11.97
CA GLY A 53 -3.61 0.69 13.07
C GLY A 53 -4.58 -0.33 13.68
N LYS A 54 -5.86 -0.31 13.29
CA LYS A 54 -6.86 -1.31 13.67
C LYS A 54 -7.32 -2.13 12.46
N LEU A 55 -7.98 -1.47 11.52
CA LEU A 55 -8.59 -2.12 10.35
C LEU A 55 -7.85 -1.79 9.05
N LYS A 56 -7.18 -0.62 9.01
CA LYS A 56 -6.53 -0.12 7.80
C LYS A 56 -5.05 0.13 8.03
N SER A 57 -4.27 -0.02 6.96
CA SER A 57 -2.84 0.27 6.99
C SER A 57 -2.58 1.75 6.79
N LEU A 58 -1.57 2.28 7.49
CA LEU A 58 -1.10 3.66 7.35
C LEU A 58 -0.70 3.98 5.89
N ARG A 59 -0.06 3.02 5.19
CA ARG A 59 0.31 3.17 3.77
C ARG A 59 -0.91 3.36 2.87
N SER A 60 -2.02 2.66 3.15
CA SER A 60 -3.25 2.84 2.39
C SER A 60 -3.84 4.23 2.62
N TYR A 61 -3.87 4.70 3.87
CA TYR A 61 -4.33 6.05 4.20
C TYR A 61 -3.53 7.13 3.46
N TRP A 62 -2.21 7.09 3.52
CA TRP A 62 -1.35 8.04 2.80
C TRP A 62 -1.64 8.09 1.31
N LYS A 63 -2.00 6.95 0.70
CA LYS A 63 -2.39 6.92 -0.72
C LYS A 63 -3.64 7.76 -0.97
N TYR A 64 -4.68 7.63 -0.14
CA TYR A 64 -5.88 8.46 -0.24
C TYR A 64 -5.56 9.95 -0.07
N CYS A 65 -4.68 10.31 0.86
CA CYS A 65 -4.23 11.70 1.04
C CYS A 65 -3.48 12.24 -0.18
N VAL A 66 -2.66 11.42 -0.85
CA VAL A 66 -1.95 11.81 -2.08
C VAL A 66 -2.93 12.02 -3.23
N VAL A 67 -3.89 11.10 -3.42
CA VAL A 67 -4.91 11.23 -4.47
C VAL A 67 -5.77 12.48 -4.24
N TYR A 68 -6.17 12.74 -2.99
CA TYR A 68 -6.87 13.97 -2.61
C TYR A 68 -6.10 15.24 -3.03
N LYS A 69 -4.80 15.29 -2.74
CA LYS A 69 -3.95 16.44 -3.12
C LYS A 69 -3.86 16.61 -4.63
N HIS A 70 -3.71 15.52 -5.38
CA HIS A 70 -3.69 15.59 -6.84
C HIS A 70 -5.04 16.04 -7.42
N LEU A 71 -6.16 15.58 -6.87
CA LEU A 71 -7.49 16.05 -7.27
C LEU A 71 -7.67 17.53 -6.98
N ALA A 72 -7.27 18.00 -5.80
CA ALA A 72 -7.34 19.41 -5.45
C ALA A 72 -6.52 20.29 -6.41
N GLU A 73 -5.27 19.89 -6.68
CA GLU A 73 -4.40 20.57 -7.65
C GLU A 73 -5.02 20.60 -9.06
N PHE A 74 -5.59 19.48 -9.50
CA PHE A 74 -6.25 19.38 -10.80
C PHE A 74 -7.48 20.29 -10.90
N VAL A 75 -8.35 20.28 -9.88
CA VAL A 75 -9.57 21.10 -9.84
C VAL A 75 -9.21 22.59 -9.89
N GLU A 76 -8.23 23.01 -9.09
CA GLU A 76 -7.74 24.39 -9.08
C GLU A 76 -7.15 24.80 -10.43
N LYS A 77 -6.30 23.95 -11.03
CA LYS A 77 -5.64 24.27 -12.31
C LYS A 77 -6.61 24.31 -13.49
N ARG A 78 -7.48 23.30 -13.62
CA ARG A 78 -8.32 23.07 -14.80
C ARG A 78 -9.62 23.86 -14.77
N TYR A 79 -10.25 23.93 -13.60
CA TYR A 79 -11.58 24.53 -13.41
C TYR A 79 -11.53 25.90 -12.71
N LYS A 80 -10.36 26.30 -12.18
CA LYS A 80 -10.16 27.61 -11.49
C LYS A 80 -11.10 27.81 -10.29
N VAL A 81 -11.45 26.72 -9.64
CA VAL A 81 -12.28 26.69 -8.42
C VAL A 81 -11.55 25.93 -7.32
N SER A 82 -11.90 26.21 -6.07
CA SER A 82 -11.32 25.52 -4.91
C SER A 82 -11.89 24.12 -4.72
N ASP A 83 -13.08 23.84 -5.26
CA ASP A 83 -13.76 22.56 -5.22
C ASP A 83 -14.83 22.51 -6.34
N ILE A 84 -15.33 21.31 -6.65
CA ILE A 84 -16.32 21.08 -7.71
C ILE A 84 -17.52 20.32 -7.15
N ALA A 85 -18.74 20.68 -7.57
CA ALA A 85 -19.92 19.96 -7.13
C ALA A 85 -19.93 18.54 -7.71
N LEU A 86 -20.31 17.53 -6.92
CA LEU A 86 -20.34 16.14 -7.40
C LEU A 86 -21.21 15.98 -8.66
N LYS A 87 -22.29 16.74 -8.77
CA LYS A 87 -23.21 16.71 -9.92
C LYS A 87 -22.59 17.21 -11.23
N GLU A 88 -21.48 17.96 -11.16
CA GLU A 88 -20.75 18.46 -12.33
C GLU A 88 -19.71 17.45 -12.84
N LEU A 89 -19.52 16.33 -12.14
CA LEU A 89 -18.59 15.29 -12.55
C LEU A 89 -19.14 14.54 -13.77
N THR A 90 -18.45 14.72 -14.90
CA THR A 90 -18.73 14.04 -16.16
C THR A 90 -17.71 12.93 -16.41
N PRO A 91 -17.97 11.99 -17.34
CA PRO A 91 -16.94 11.05 -17.79
C PRO A 91 -15.66 11.75 -18.28
N ALA A 92 -15.81 12.92 -18.91
CA ALA A 92 -14.68 13.73 -19.35
C ALA A 92 -13.81 14.23 -18.18
N PHE A 93 -14.40 14.54 -17.02
CA PHE A 93 -13.64 14.88 -15.81
C PHE A 93 -12.68 13.73 -15.42
N ILE A 94 -13.15 12.49 -15.51
CA ILE A 94 -12.37 11.30 -15.15
C ILE A 94 -11.16 11.13 -16.08
N THR A 95 -11.40 11.25 -17.40
CA THR A 95 -10.33 11.14 -18.40
C THR A 95 -9.36 12.33 -18.36
N ASP A 96 -9.84 13.54 -18.10
CA ASP A 96 -9.00 14.74 -17.96
C ASP A 96 -8.12 14.62 -16.70
N PHE A 97 -8.65 14.08 -15.60
CA PHE A 97 -7.84 13.82 -14.41
C PHE A 97 -6.78 12.74 -14.65
N GLU A 98 -7.11 11.67 -15.37
CA GLU A 98 -6.11 10.68 -15.79
C GLU A 98 -5.00 11.33 -16.63
N LEU A 99 -5.38 12.16 -17.61
CA LEU A 99 -4.43 12.86 -18.47
C LEU A 99 -3.52 13.78 -17.65
N PHE A 100 -4.07 14.51 -16.68
CA PHE A 100 -3.31 15.32 -15.74
C PHE A 100 -2.27 14.48 -14.97
N LEU A 101 -2.65 13.30 -14.46
CA LEU A 101 -1.72 12.41 -13.76
C LEU A 101 -0.61 11.89 -14.69
N ARG A 102 -0.94 11.57 -15.95
CA ARG A 102 0.04 11.04 -16.93
C ARG A 102 1.00 12.11 -17.42
N VAL A 103 0.48 13.26 -17.81
CA VAL A 103 1.23 14.29 -18.56
C VAL A 103 1.84 15.32 -17.62
N GLU A 104 1.05 15.89 -16.71
CA GLU A 104 1.56 16.94 -15.83
C GLU A 104 2.29 16.39 -14.60
N LYS A 105 1.81 15.29 -14.01
CA LYS A 105 2.50 14.63 -12.90
C LYS A 105 3.55 13.60 -13.35
N ASN A 106 3.64 13.34 -14.66
CA ASN A 106 4.57 12.39 -15.28
C ASN A 106 4.53 11.01 -14.60
N HIS A 107 3.33 10.52 -14.28
CA HIS A 107 3.15 9.21 -13.65
C HIS A 107 3.00 8.09 -14.67
N CYS A 108 3.70 6.98 -14.42
CA CYS A 108 3.55 5.78 -15.24
C CYS A 108 2.18 5.10 -15.04
N ASN A 109 1.79 4.25 -15.99
CA ASN A 109 0.46 3.61 -16.03
C ASN A 109 0.05 2.96 -14.70
N ASN A 110 0.94 2.18 -14.08
CA ASN A 110 0.65 1.50 -12.82
C ASN A 110 0.44 2.45 -11.62
N THR A 111 1.12 3.60 -11.62
CA THR A 111 0.91 4.64 -10.61
C THR A 111 -0.44 5.31 -10.82
N VAL A 112 -0.75 5.68 -12.06
CA VAL A 112 -2.04 6.28 -12.45
C VAL A 112 -3.19 5.34 -12.10
N TRP A 113 -3.12 4.07 -12.52
CA TRP A 113 -4.07 3.02 -12.11
C TRP A 113 -4.27 3.01 -10.60
N SER A 114 -3.16 3.03 -9.84
CA SER A 114 -3.23 2.98 -8.37
C SER A 114 -3.85 4.22 -7.71
N TYR A 115 -3.87 5.36 -8.41
CA TYR A 115 -4.49 6.62 -7.97
C TYR A 115 -5.95 6.73 -8.41
N MET A 116 -6.27 6.19 -9.59
CA MET A 116 -7.65 6.11 -10.08
C MET A 116 -8.50 5.16 -9.23
N MET A 117 -7.93 4.11 -8.63
CA MET A 117 -8.69 3.19 -7.78
C MET A 117 -9.28 3.86 -6.51
N PRO A 118 -8.51 4.60 -5.68
CA PRO A 118 -9.06 5.40 -4.58
C PRO A 118 -10.12 6.40 -5.05
N PHE A 119 -9.88 7.14 -6.14
CA PHE A 119 -10.85 8.10 -6.65
C PHE A 119 -12.17 7.43 -7.07
N ARG A 120 -12.10 6.31 -7.80
CA ARG A 120 -13.26 5.49 -8.14
C ARG A 120 -14.02 5.02 -6.89
N LYS A 121 -13.31 4.68 -5.81
CA LYS A 121 -13.95 4.28 -4.55
C LYS A 121 -14.76 5.42 -3.92
N ILE A 122 -14.25 6.65 -3.97
CA ILE A 122 -14.97 7.84 -3.48
C ILE A 122 -16.24 8.08 -4.29
N ILE A 123 -16.16 8.04 -5.62
CA ILE A 123 -17.34 8.18 -6.49
C ILE A 123 -18.35 7.06 -6.24
N TYR A 124 -17.89 5.81 -6.14
CA TYR A 124 -18.76 4.69 -5.83
C TYR A 124 -19.48 4.86 -4.48
N MET A 125 -18.80 5.37 -3.45
CA MET A 125 -19.44 5.70 -2.18
C MET A 125 -20.48 6.83 -2.33
N ALA A 126 -20.17 7.86 -3.13
CA ALA A 126 -21.11 8.94 -3.39
C ALA A 126 -22.37 8.47 -4.11
N VAL A 127 -22.25 7.57 -5.08
CA VAL A 127 -23.38 6.93 -5.76
C VAL A 127 -24.22 6.12 -4.77
N ASN A 128 -23.59 5.24 -3.99
CA ASN A 128 -24.30 4.39 -3.03
C ASN A 128 -25.02 5.18 -1.93
N ASN A 129 -24.50 6.36 -1.58
CA ASN A 129 -25.12 7.26 -0.61
C ASN A 129 -26.18 8.19 -1.23
N GLY A 130 -26.48 8.05 -2.53
CA GLY A 130 -27.49 8.86 -3.23
C GLY A 130 -27.04 10.29 -3.56
N LEU A 131 -25.77 10.63 -3.31
CA LEU A 131 -25.19 11.95 -3.58
C LEU A 131 -25.01 12.21 -5.07
N LEU A 132 -24.90 11.11 -5.83
CA LEU A 132 -24.65 11.12 -7.26
C LEU A 132 -25.56 10.09 -7.95
N GLN A 133 -26.33 10.53 -8.94
CA GLN A 133 -27.34 9.68 -9.60
C GLN A 133 -26.74 8.74 -10.66
N ARG A 134 -25.62 9.12 -11.29
CA ARG A 134 -24.98 8.34 -12.36
C ARG A 134 -23.48 8.33 -12.18
N ASP A 135 -22.88 7.15 -12.16
CA ASP A 135 -21.44 6.98 -12.00
C ASP A 135 -20.65 7.56 -13.21
N PRO A 136 -19.84 8.63 -13.08
CA PRO A 136 -19.00 9.15 -14.17
C PRO A 136 -17.90 8.16 -14.59
N PHE A 137 -17.61 7.13 -13.79
CA PHE A 137 -16.68 6.06 -14.14
C PHE A 137 -17.32 4.93 -14.97
N PHE A 138 -18.59 5.03 -15.38
CA PHE A 138 -19.33 3.89 -15.98
C PHE A 138 -18.63 3.26 -17.19
N ALA A 139 -18.04 4.08 -18.08
CA ALA A 139 -17.31 3.62 -19.27
C ALA A 139 -15.78 3.68 -19.11
N TYR A 140 -15.30 4.07 -17.92
CA TYR A 140 -13.88 4.24 -17.66
C TYR A 140 -13.21 2.92 -17.29
N SER A 141 -12.15 2.56 -18.00
CA SER A 141 -11.31 1.40 -17.70
C SER A 141 -9.84 1.76 -17.75
N ILE A 142 -9.10 1.37 -16.72
CA ILE A 142 -7.64 1.37 -16.70
C ILE A 142 -7.19 0.03 -16.14
N THR A 143 -6.24 -0.61 -16.81
CA THR A 143 -5.69 -1.89 -16.40
C THR A 143 -4.29 -1.71 -15.84
N LYS A 144 -3.97 -2.54 -14.85
CA LYS A 144 -2.62 -2.60 -14.31
C LYS A 144 -1.77 -3.42 -15.27
N GLU A 145 -0.67 -2.84 -15.72
CA GLU A 145 0.30 -3.52 -16.56
C GLU A 145 1.17 -4.46 -15.71
N GLU A 146 1.40 -5.67 -16.24
CA GLU A 146 2.34 -6.60 -15.65
C GLU A 146 3.76 -6.07 -15.77
N THR A 147 4.40 -5.87 -14.63
CA THR A 147 5.82 -5.55 -14.57
C THR A 147 6.63 -6.84 -14.51
N LYS A 148 7.55 -7.06 -15.46
CA LYS A 148 8.54 -8.14 -15.35
C LYS A 148 9.37 -7.94 -14.08
N ARG A 149 9.17 -8.80 -13.09
CA ARG A 149 9.98 -8.80 -11.86
C ARG A 149 11.20 -9.66 -12.10
N GLY A 150 12.39 -9.05 -12.09
CA GLY A 150 13.63 -9.81 -12.20
C GLY A 150 13.83 -10.76 -11.02
N PHE A 151 14.57 -11.83 -11.24
CA PHE A 151 15.04 -12.76 -10.20
C PHE A 151 16.57 -12.84 -10.25
N LEU A 152 17.18 -13.36 -9.19
CA LEU A 152 18.61 -13.65 -9.16
C LEU A 152 18.82 -15.11 -9.58
N THR A 153 19.82 -15.35 -10.42
CA THR A 153 20.22 -16.72 -10.78
C THR A 153 20.97 -17.38 -9.62
N LYS A 154 21.18 -18.70 -9.71
CA LYS A 154 21.94 -19.45 -8.69
C LYS A 154 23.37 -18.93 -8.56
N GLU A 155 23.98 -18.55 -9.68
CA GLU A 155 25.33 -17.99 -9.76
C GLU A 155 25.38 -16.63 -9.05
N GLU A 156 24.41 -15.75 -9.30
CA GLU A 156 24.30 -14.45 -8.63
C GLU A 156 24.06 -14.58 -7.12
N ILE A 157 23.24 -15.54 -6.70
CA ILE A 157 23.05 -15.85 -5.27
C ILE A 157 24.35 -16.35 -4.64
N THR A 158 25.11 -17.17 -5.37
CA THR A 158 26.41 -17.70 -4.91
C THR A 158 27.45 -16.57 -4.77
N LEU A 159 27.48 -15.62 -5.72
CA LEU A 159 28.30 -14.41 -5.62
C LEU A 159 27.95 -13.55 -4.39
N LEU A 160 26.67 -13.45 -4.04
CA LEU A 160 26.24 -12.78 -2.82
C LEU A 160 26.75 -13.53 -1.59
N ILE A 161 26.50 -14.84 -1.47
CA ILE A 161 26.90 -15.67 -0.32
C ILE A 161 28.41 -15.56 -0.06
N ASN A 162 29.21 -15.64 -1.12
CA ASN A 162 30.68 -15.61 -1.02
C ASN A 162 31.27 -14.20 -0.93
N GLY A 163 30.46 -13.15 -1.13
CA GLY A 163 30.93 -11.77 -1.15
C GLY A 163 31.47 -11.32 0.20
N THR A 164 32.68 -10.77 0.26
CA THR A 164 33.29 -10.27 1.50
C THR A 164 33.27 -8.73 1.56
N PHE A 165 33.04 -8.16 2.74
CA PHE A 165 32.91 -6.71 2.91
C PHE A 165 33.73 -6.21 4.09
N LYS A 166 34.39 -5.06 3.91
CA LYS A 166 35.08 -4.36 5.02
C LYS A 166 34.09 -3.89 6.10
N LYS A 167 32.88 -3.50 5.71
CA LYS A 167 31.86 -2.96 6.62
C LYS A 167 30.96 -4.08 7.14
N LYS A 168 30.94 -4.30 8.45
CA LYS A 168 30.09 -5.30 9.11
C LYS A 168 28.60 -5.13 8.84
N SER A 169 28.12 -3.90 8.67
CA SER A 169 26.72 -3.67 8.29
C SER A 169 26.36 -4.23 6.91
N TYR A 170 27.32 -4.34 5.98
CA TYR A 170 27.05 -4.94 4.66
C TYR A 170 26.98 -6.46 4.76
N GLU A 171 27.82 -7.05 5.62
CA GLU A 171 27.75 -8.47 5.95
C GLU A 171 26.38 -8.85 6.49
N LEU A 172 25.88 -8.09 7.48
CA LEU A 172 24.55 -8.25 8.04
C LEU A 172 23.45 -8.09 6.97
N ILE A 173 23.48 -7.02 6.18
CA ILE A 173 22.43 -6.77 5.17
C ILE A 173 22.45 -7.85 4.07
N ARG A 174 23.62 -8.32 3.64
CA ARG A 174 23.75 -9.48 2.74
C ARG A 174 23.09 -10.70 3.36
N ASP A 175 23.44 -11.03 4.60
CA ASP A 175 22.93 -12.24 5.27
C ASP A 175 21.41 -12.18 5.45
N LEU A 176 20.85 -11.05 5.87
CA LEU A 176 19.40 -10.86 5.96
C LEU A 176 18.70 -10.99 4.59
N PHE A 177 19.33 -10.52 3.52
CA PHE A 177 18.79 -10.69 2.17
C PHE A 177 18.83 -12.15 1.72
N ILE A 178 19.92 -12.87 2.01
CA ILE A 178 20.04 -14.32 1.78
C ILE A 178 19.01 -15.10 2.60
N PHE A 179 18.81 -14.74 3.87
CA PHE A 179 17.77 -15.30 4.71
C PHE A 179 16.38 -15.15 4.07
N CYS A 180 16.04 -13.97 3.56
CA CYS A 180 14.81 -13.76 2.80
C CYS A 180 14.73 -14.59 1.51
N ILE A 181 15.85 -14.87 0.84
CA ILE A 181 15.90 -15.72 -0.36
C ILE A 181 15.49 -17.16 -0.02
N PHE A 182 16.05 -17.73 1.05
CA PHE A 182 15.81 -19.11 1.44
C PHE A 182 14.48 -19.32 2.18
N THR A 183 13.96 -18.30 2.86
CA THR A 183 12.66 -18.39 3.57
C THR A 183 11.48 -17.93 2.72
N GLY A 184 11.68 -16.96 1.82
CA GLY A 184 10.63 -16.28 1.04
C GLY A 184 9.91 -15.15 1.78
N LEU A 185 10.37 -14.80 2.98
CA LEU A 185 9.74 -13.78 3.82
C LEU A 185 9.94 -12.35 3.31
N SER A 186 9.05 -11.43 3.72
CA SER A 186 9.27 -10.00 3.44
C SER A 186 10.44 -9.54 4.27
N TRP A 187 11.02 -8.40 3.91
CA TRP A 187 11.70 -7.58 4.91
C TRP A 187 10.83 -7.37 6.17
N THR A 188 9.56 -6.95 6.02
CA THR A 188 8.65 -6.72 7.16
C THR A 188 8.31 -7.96 7.99
N ASP A 189 8.14 -9.13 7.35
CA ASP A 189 7.84 -10.37 8.08
C ASP A 189 9.10 -10.82 8.82
N MET A 190 10.27 -10.80 8.16
CA MET A 190 11.57 -11.09 8.77
C MET A 190 11.89 -10.15 9.96
N ALA A 191 11.68 -8.84 9.80
CA ALA A 191 11.92 -7.84 10.84
C ALA A 191 11.04 -7.99 12.08
N ASN A 192 9.94 -8.73 11.97
CA ASN A 192 9.02 -8.96 13.08
C ASN A 192 9.16 -10.34 13.72
N LEU A 193 10.02 -11.21 13.19
CA LEU A 193 10.27 -12.53 13.78
C LEU A 193 10.82 -12.38 15.19
N THR A 194 10.44 -13.33 16.03
CA THR A 194 10.85 -13.51 17.42
C THR A 194 11.24 -14.97 17.61
N GLU A 195 11.92 -15.30 18.70
CA GLU A 195 12.24 -16.70 19.04
C GLU A 195 11.00 -17.57 19.17
N ALA A 196 9.88 -17.02 19.65
CA ALA A 196 8.60 -17.72 19.74
C ALA A 196 8.05 -18.17 18.37
N ASN A 197 8.57 -17.65 17.26
CA ASN A 197 8.22 -18.12 15.93
C ASN A 197 8.97 -19.39 15.51
N LEU A 198 10.00 -19.80 16.26
CA LEU A 198 10.76 -21.02 15.98
C LEU A 198 10.15 -22.21 16.73
N GLN A 199 9.93 -23.30 16.01
CA GLN A 199 9.40 -24.54 16.56
C GLN A 199 10.14 -25.74 15.96
N THR A 200 10.62 -26.63 16.81
CA THR A 200 11.14 -27.93 16.37
C THR A 200 9.97 -28.89 16.25
N SER A 201 9.73 -29.38 15.04
CA SER A 201 8.68 -30.38 14.80
C SER A 201 9.15 -31.79 15.16
N PHE A 202 8.21 -32.73 15.19
CA PHE A 202 8.47 -34.16 15.44
C PHE A 202 9.45 -34.80 14.44
N ASP A 203 9.66 -34.19 13.28
CA ASP A 203 10.63 -34.59 12.26
C ASP A 203 12.08 -34.19 12.61
N GLY A 204 12.30 -33.53 13.75
CA GLY A 204 13.60 -33.02 14.20
C GLY A 204 14.08 -31.80 13.43
N HIS A 205 13.26 -31.25 12.53
CA HIS A 205 13.59 -30.05 11.77
C HIS A 205 13.06 -28.80 12.45
N LEU A 206 13.80 -27.70 12.29
CA LEU A 206 13.40 -26.38 12.78
C LEU A 206 12.47 -25.71 11.77
N TRP A 207 11.31 -25.29 12.22
CA TRP A 207 10.28 -24.63 11.45
C TRP A 207 10.10 -23.20 11.96
N LEU A 208 9.74 -22.31 11.03
CA LEU A 208 9.36 -20.95 11.32
C LEU A 208 7.86 -20.80 11.06
N ASN A 209 7.10 -20.55 12.13
CA ASN A 209 5.66 -20.29 12.07
C ASN A 209 5.40 -18.80 12.30
N THR A 210 4.80 -18.14 11.31
CA THR A 210 4.47 -16.71 11.37
C THR A 210 3.21 -16.38 10.59
N ASN A 211 2.47 -15.37 11.04
CA ASN A 211 1.33 -14.82 10.30
C ASN A 211 1.78 -13.66 9.43
N ARG A 212 1.50 -13.74 8.12
CA ARG A 212 1.92 -12.71 7.17
C ARG A 212 1.27 -11.38 7.49
N GLN A 213 2.09 -10.35 7.71
CA GLN A 213 1.62 -9.04 8.20
C GLN A 213 0.57 -8.38 7.30
N LYS A 214 0.65 -8.61 5.98
CA LYS A 214 -0.27 -7.97 5.03
C LYS A 214 -1.63 -8.67 4.89
N THR A 215 -1.66 -9.99 5.03
CA THR A 215 -2.84 -10.80 4.67
C THR A 215 -3.37 -11.64 5.83
N GLY A 216 -2.67 -11.71 6.95
CA GLY A 216 -3.01 -12.56 8.10
C GLY A 216 -2.85 -14.06 7.85
N VAL A 217 -2.32 -14.46 6.68
CA VAL A 217 -2.19 -15.88 6.31
C VAL A 217 -1.04 -16.50 7.07
N GLU A 218 -1.32 -17.60 7.76
CA GLU A 218 -0.32 -18.40 8.45
C GLU A 218 0.70 -18.96 7.44
N THR A 219 1.97 -18.84 7.78
CA THR A 219 3.09 -19.23 6.93
C THR A 219 4.02 -20.10 7.75
N ASN A 220 4.06 -21.39 7.38
CA ASN A 220 4.94 -22.39 7.97
C ASN A 220 6.10 -22.71 7.02
N ILE A 221 7.33 -22.45 7.47
CA ILE A 221 8.53 -22.57 6.63
C ILE A 221 9.53 -23.48 7.33
N ARG A 222 9.84 -24.63 6.73
CA ARG A 222 10.98 -25.44 7.15
C ARG A 222 12.28 -24.68 6.88
N LEU A 223 13.10 -24.47 7.91
CA LEU A 223 14.36 -23.75 7.77
C LEU A 223 15.43 -24.66 7.15
N LEU A 224 16.05 -24.15 6.09
CA LEU A 224 17.24 -24.73 5.48
C LEU A 224 18.48 -24.30 6.27
N ASP A 225 19.57 -25.07 6.15
CA ASP A 225 20.76 -24.86 6.98
C ASP A 225 21.39 -23.48 6.80
N VAL A 226 21.32 -22.91 5.60
CA VAL A 226 21.74 -21.52 5.35
C VAL A 226 20.96 -20.53 6.22
N ALA A 227 19.64 -20.70 6.33
CA ALA A 227 18.81 -19.82 7.14
C ALA A 227 19.05 -20.02 8.64
N LYS A 228 19.26 -21.27 9.08
CA LYS A 228 19.62 -21.59 10.47
C LYS A 228 20.95 -20.96 10.87
N HIS A 229 21.98 -21.12 10.04
CA HIS A 229 23.30 -20.55 10.30
C HIS A 229 23.26 -19.02 10.43
N ILE A 230 22.40 -18.34 9.65
CA ILE A 230 22.21 -16.89 9.78
C ILE A 230 21.55 -16.53 11.11
N ILE A 231 20.55 -17.29 11.55
CA ILE A 231 19.92 -17.09 12.88
C ILE A 231 20.99 -17.25 13.97
N GLU A 232 21.71 -18.37 13.97
CA GLU A 232 22.77 -18.66 14.95
C GLU A 232 23.87 -17.59 14.97
N LYS A 233 24.29 -17.11 13.80
CA LYS A 233 25.34 -16.09 13.67
C LYS A 233 24.99 -14.76 14.32
N TYR A 234 23.71 -14.39 14.33
CA TYR A 234 23.23 -13.10 14.85
C TYR A 234 22.41 -13.25 16.14
N ASP A 235 22.47 -14.42 16.77
CA ASP A 235 21.79 -14.71 18.02
C ASP A 235 22.23 -13.73 19.12
N GLY A 236 21.26 -13.23 19.89
CA GLY A 236 21.47 -12.24 20.95
C GLY A 236 22.02 -10.87 20.52
N MET A 237 22.13 -10.58 19.21
CA MET A 237 22.64 -9.28 18.72
C MET A 237 21.58 -8.19 18.61
N ASP A 238 20.29 -8.56 18.56
CA ASP A 238 19.21 -7.58 18.70
C ASP A 238 19.04 -7.23 20.19
N LYS A 239 18.77 -5.95 20.47
CA LYS A 239 18.58 -5.47 21.86
C LYS A 239 17.13 -5.56 22.34
N GLY A 240 16.22 -6.06 21.52
CA GLY A 240 14.83 -6.32 21.87
C GLY A 240 14.46 -7.79 21.65
N ASP A 241 13.16 -8.08 21.60
CA ASP A 241 12.64 -9.45 21.47
C ASP A 241 12.62 -9.97 20.01
N LYS A 242 13.51 -9.48 19.14
CA LYS A 242 13.54 -9.87 17.72
C LYS A 242 14.58 -10.96 17.44
N LEU A 243 14.22 -11.86 16.53
CA LEU A 243 15.07 -12.99 16.12
C LEU A 243 16.33 -12.54 15.37
N LEU A 244 16.29 -11.40 14.69
CA LEU A 244 17.39 -10.89 13.87
C LEU A 244 17.53 -9.37 14.08
N PRO A 245 18.76 -8.82 14.11
CA PRO A 245 19.00 -7.39 14.26
C PRO A 245 18.76 -6.66 12.93
N VAL A 246 17.51 -6.46 12.54
CA VAL A 246 17.14 -5.95 11.21
C VAL A 246 17.22 -4.41 11.15
N PRO A 247 18.14 -3.82 10.34
CA PRO A 247 18.19 -2.36 10.13
C PRO A 247 16.94 -1.86 9.42
N CYS A 248 16.62 -0.56 9.53
CA CYS A 248 15.46 0.02 8.85
C CYS A 248 15.44 -0.27 7.34
N TYR A 249 14.23 -0.35 6.77
CA TYR A 249 14.04 -0.80 5.39
C TYR A 249 14.83 0.01 4.37
N ASP A 250 14.93 1.34 4.53
CA ASP A 250 15.66 2.18 3.58
C ASP A 250 17.17 1.90 3.60
N ASN A 251 17.74 1.61 4.76
CA ASN A 251 19.15 1.18 4.87
C ASN A 251 19.36 -0.16 4.14
N CYS A 252 18.49 -1.13 4.37
CA CYS A 252 18.52 -2.43 3.68
C CYS A 252 18.36 -2.27 2.15
N LYS A 253 17.35 -1.52 1.72
CA LYS A 253 17.00 -1.27 0.31
C LYS A 253 18.13 -0.58 -0.46
N ASN A 254 18.80 0.39 0.14
CA ASN A 254 19.88 1.12 -0.51
C ASN A 254 21.18 0.32 -0.48
N SER A 255 21.50 -0.32 0.64
CA SER A 255 22.74 -1.07 0.80
C SER A 255 22.78 -2.33 -0.07
N ILE A 256 21.66 -3.06 -0.24
CA ILE A 256 21.66 -4.29 -1.06
C ILE A 256 22.07 -4.04 -2.51
N LYS A 257 21.74 -2.86 -3.07
CA LYS A 257 22.17 -2.45 -4.41
C LYS A 257 23.69 -2.29 -4.49
N VAL A 258 24.28 -1.66 -3.47
CA VAL A 258 25.72 -1.44 -3.38
C VAL A 258 26.45 -2.77 -3.16
N ILE A 259 25.91 -3.63 -2.30
CA ILE A 259 26.41 -4.98 -2.03
C ILE A 259 26.41 -5.81 -3.32
N ALA A 260 25.29 -5.86 -4.04
CA ALA A 260 25.17 -6.59 -5.29
C ALA A 260 26.21 -6.13 -6.33
N LYS A 261 26.36 -4.81 -6.49
CA LYS A 261 27.39 -4.24 -7.38
C LYS A 261 28.81 -4.65 -6.96
N LYS A 262 29.11 -4.68 -5.66
CA LYS A 262 30.41 -5.15 -5.14
C LYS A 262 30.67 -6.64 -5.36
N CYS A 263 29.62 -7.44 -5.47
CA CYS A 263 29.68 -8.86 -5.83
C CYS A 263 29.74 -9.09 -7.35
N GLY A 264 29.79 -8.04 -8.18
CA GLY A 264 29.81 -8.16 -9.65
C GLY A 264 28.44 -8.42 -10.28
N ILE A 265 27.34 -8.10 -9.57
CA ILE A 265 25.98 -8.27 -10.10
C ILE A 265 25.52 -6.95 -10.71
N GLU A 266 25.37 -6.93 -12.03
CA GLU A 266 24.97 -5.74 -12.80
C GLU A 266 23.47 -5.42 -12.70
N LYS A 267 22.65 -6.40 -12.32
CA LYS A 267 21.21 -6.21 -12.14
C LYS A 267 20.91 -5.24 -11.00
N ASN A 268 19.89 -4.40 -11.16
CA ASN A 268 19.37 -3.57 -10.07
C ASN A 268 18.65 -4.43 -9.03
N VAL A 269 19.38 -4.88 -8.00
CA VAL A 269 18.85 -5.74 -6.95
C VAL A 269 17.93 -4.97 -6.01
N THR A 270 16.71 -5.49 -5.80
CA THR A 270 15.73 -4.96 -4.85
C THR A 270 15.34 -6.03 -3.85
N TRP A 271 14.98 -5.62 -2.62
CA TRP A 271 14.63 -6.55 -1.55
C TRP A 271 13.49 -7.51 -1.92
N HIS A 272 12.55 -7.04 -2.74
CA HIS A 272 11.40 -7.84 -3.16
C HIS A 272 11.78 -9.04 -4.03
N GLN A 273 12.95 -9.00 -4.70
CA GLN A 273 13.45 -10.11 -5.53
C GLN A 273 13.82 -11.33 -4.71
N ALA A 274 14.24 -11.15 -3.45
CA ALA A 274 14.57 -12.27 -2.56
C ALA A 274 13.46 -13.32 -2.54
N ARG A 275 12.21 -12.86 -2.51
CA ARG A 275 11.02 -13.70 -2.35
C ARG A 275 10.63 -14.45 -3.62
N HIS A 276 11.00 -13.94 -4.79
CA HIS A 276 10.72 -14.59 -6.07
C HIS A 276 11.73 -15.70 -6.37
N ASN A 277 12.91 -15.66 -5.75
CA ASN A 277 13.94 -16.68 -5.93
C ASN A 277 13.60 -18.01 -5.25
N LYS A 278 12.72 -18.02 -4.24
CA LYS A 278 12.33 -19.26 -3.53
C LYS A 278 11.83 -20.33 -4.49
N ASN A 279 10.98 -19.98 -5.46
CA ASN A 279 10.44 -20.95 -6.41
C ASN A 279 11.54 -21.58 -7.29
N CYS A 280 12.58 -20.81 -7.66
CA CYS A 280 13.74 -21.32 -8.37
C CYS A 280 14.59 -22.27 -7.52
N ILE A 281 14.81 -21.94 -6.23
CA ILE A 281 15.65 -22.74 -5.34
C ILE A 281 14.98 -24.07 -4.98
N PHE A 282 13.68 -24.05 -4.69
CA PHE A 282 12.92 -25.27 -4.37
C PHE A 282 12.77 -26.22 -5.57
N GLN A 283 12.77 -25.70 -6.80
CA GLN A 283 12.83 -26.54 -8.01
C GLN A 283 14.21 -27.16 -8.23
N ALA A 284 15.29 -26.50 -7.81
CA ALA A 284 16.67 -26.99 -7.98
C ALA A 284 17.15 -27.91 -6.84
N MET A 285 16.39 -28.03 -5.76
CA MET A 285 16.65 -28.92 -4.61
C MET A 285 15.78 -30.19 -4.62
N ARG A 286 14.96 -30.38 -5.66
CA ARG A 286 14.33 -31.65 -6.02
C ARG A 286 15.17 -32.32 -7.11
#